data_AF-A0A496PIS0-F1
#
_entry.id   AF-A0A496PIS0-F1
#
_cell.length_a   1.000
_cell.length_b   1.000
_cell.length_c   1.000
_cell.angle_alpha   90.00
_cell.angle_beta   90.00
_cell.angle_gamma   90.00
#
_symmetry.space_group_name_H-M   'P 1'
#
loop_
_entity.id
_entity.type
_entity.pdbx_description
1 polymer ?
#
loop_
_entity_poly.entity_id
_entity_poly.type
_entity_poly.pdbx_seq_one_letter_code
_entity_poly.pdbx_strand_id
1 'polypeptide(L)'
;MSVLLHAASPASALLLSAALNAGHIDPEQRRVLAWDSSTPGGAALEQGWAAGLWAHLAGARVDLAFSSPKAAMPDAAWPAPTGASSAAVGAAKETERPAAPAKAPSLLVLDPSAPTAASALAAAWPQSPVLAYGDGLSVLCPTPSALDSEVGLRATGLVHSELLPGLRPLMFTESRVSPETLDRASVQAALDPLLKGVSLPEPASHALQGKGRACLAVLQALPDLGKDSDAEAERLAARLVRAAQDGGTSALLLAPDPSASPALVARTQELAVGAGLRAATLPAWWPAELAHALVDPRLTVGVSAPALYSVQRLSGARVRSVATGRLLPRLRSAEDHARIVLAIVDATLRRGVPTPAEELSHASSGKAAPQPADPTRLQSVLDAVAYSVAPKLLAPLRDHTARTLRREPALRDAYISRKRVKKLHLLDRATPKVSALTGATLTALMPLATLASGSSPSGRRVR
;
A
#
# COMPACT_ATOMS: atom_id res chain seq x y z
N MET A 1 -8.14 25.35 14.05
CA MET A 1 -9.00 24.30 13.45
C MET A 1 -8.33 22.95 13.68
N SER A 2 -9.07 21.84 13.65
CA SER A 2 -8.50 20.51 13.92
C SER A 2 -8.45 19.63 12.69
N VAL A 3 -7.37 18.86 12.53
CA VAL A 3 -7.24 17.77 11.56
C VAL A 3 -7.48 16.45 12.28
N LEU A 4 -8.29 15.57 11.68
CA LEU A 4 -8.43 14.20 12.15
C LEU A 4 -7.54 13.28 11.31
N LEU A 5 -6.66 12.53 11.96
CA LEU A 5 -5.74 11.58 11.35
C LEU A 5 -6.21 10.15 11.67
N HIS A 6 -6.34 9.31 10.66
CA HIS A 6 -6.69 7.89 10.83
C HIS A 6 -5.48 7.02 10.53
N ALA A 7 -5.14 6.08 11.44
CA ALA A 7 -4.13 5.05 11.19
C ALA A 7 -4.72 3.66 11.44
N ALA A 8 -4.62 2.77 10.44
CA ALA A 8 -5.16 1.41 10.56
C ALA A 8 -4.18 0.42 11.22
N SER A 9 -2.89 0.74 11.27
CA SER A 9 -1.83 -0.16 11.71
C SER A 9 -0.58 0.59 12.20
N PRO A 10 0.37 -0.08 12.86
CA PRO A 10 1.71 0.45 13.12
C PRO A 10 2.43 0.96 11.86
N ALA A 11 2.32 0.24 10.74
CA ALA A 11 2.93 0.65 9.48
C ALA A 11 2.27 1.94 8.94
N SER A 12 0.95 2.06 9.03
CA SER A 12 0.22 3.27 8.67
C SER A 12 0.61 4.45 9.56
N ALA A 13 0.79 4.23 10.87
CA ALA A 13 1.24 5.27 11.79
C ALA A 13 2.66 5.77 11.47
N LEU A 14 3.57 4.88 11.05
CA LEU A 14 4.89 5.25 10.55
C LEU A 14 4.80 6.13 9.30
N LEU A 15 3.96 5.75 8.33
CA LEU A 15 3.75 6.54 7.11
C LEU A 15 3.08 7.89 7.37
N LEU A 16 2.13 7.93 8.28
CA LEU A 16 1.49 9.16 8.72
C LEU A 16 2.51 10.10 9.39
N SER A 17 3.39 9.55 10.23
CA SER A 17 4.52 10.30 10.81
C SER A 17 5.43 10.88 9.72
N ALA A 18 5.74 10.10 8.69
CA ALA A 18 6.52 10.56 7.54
C ALA A 18 5.81 11.68 6.77
N ALA A 19 4.50 11.57 6.54
CA ALA A 19 3.72 12.62 5.87
C ALA A 19 3.66 13.93 6.68
N LEU A 20 3.58 13.83 8.01
CA LEU A 20 3.67 14.98 8.91
C LEU A 20 5.05 15.65 8.84
N ASN A 21 6.13 14.88 8.74
CA ASN A 21 7.50 15.40 8.63
C ASN A 21 7.78 16.07 7.28
N ALA A 22 7.19 15.55 6.20
CA ALA A 22 7.29 16.10 4.85
C ALA A 22 6.45 17.37 4.63
N GLY A 23 5.61 17.75 5.61
CA GLY A 23 4.80 18.98 5.53
C GLY A 23 3.52 18.86 4.69
N HIS A 24 3.11 17.65 4.31
CA HIS A 24 1.84 17.43 3.59
C HIS A 24 0.60 17.71 4.46
N ILE A 25 0.78 17.84 5.78
CA ILE A 25 -0.27 18.14 6.74
C ILE A 25 0.18 19.34 7.58
N ASP A 26 -0.62 20.40 7.56
CA ASP A 26 -0.35 21.67 8.24
C ASP A 26 0.02 21.48 9.74
N PRO A 27 1.17 22.00 10.21
CA PRO A 27 1.61 21.93 11.60
C PRO A 27 0.89 22.87 12.57
N GLU A 28 0.20 23.90 12.08
CA GLU A 28 -0.47 24.87 12.95
C GLU A 28 -1.87 24.41 13.40
N GLN A 29 -2.36 23.32 12.82
CA GLN A 29 -3.68 22.77 13.15
C GLN A 29 -3.59 21.76 14.30
N ARG A 30 -4.63 21.73 15.12
CA ARG A 30 -4.75 20.74 16.20
C ARG A 30 -4.94 19.35 15.60
N ARG A 31 -4.03 18.41 15.82
CA ARG A 31 -4.02 17.08 15.21
C ARG A 31 -4.55 16.03 16.17
N VAL A 32 -5.58 15.31 15.73
CA VAL A 32 -6.23 14.26 16.51
C VAL A 32 -6.03 12.93 15.80
N LEU A 33 -5.35 11.98 16.43
CA LEU A 33 -5.12 10.63 15.89
C LEU A 33 -6.23 9.67 16.34
N ALA A 34 -6.73 8.88 15.40
CA ALA A 34 -7.78 7.90 15.57
C ALA A 34 -7.35 6.55 15.00
N TRP A 35 -7.66 5.46 15.72
CA TRP A 35 -7.52 4.10 15.22
C TRP A 35 -8.64 3.20 15.75
N ASP A 36 -8.84 2.02 15.15
CA ASP A 36 -9.86 1.06 15.58
C ASP A 36 -9.24 -0.15 16.26
N SER A 37 -9.24 -0.17 17.61
CA SER A 37 -8.71 -1.28 18.41
C SER A 37 -9.49 -2.58 18.28
N SER A 38 -10.68 -2.57 17.66
CA SER A 38 -11.40 -3.81 17.35
C SER A 38 -10.80 -4.55 16.15
N THR A 39 -9.98 -3.86 15.34
CA THR A 39 -9.22 -4.47 14.26
C THR A 39 -7.85 -4.93 14.77
N PRO A 40 -7.27 -6.01 14.19
CA PRO A 40 -5.93 -6.45 14.59
C PRO A 40 -4.87 -5.35 14.46
N GLY A 41 -4.93 -4.56 13.37
CA GLY A 41 -4.02 -3.44 13.13
C GLY A 41 -4.12 -2.33 14.17
N GLY A 42 -5.34 -1.90 14.51
CA GLY A 42 -5.53 -0.90 15.55
C GLY A 42 -5.23 -1.41 16.95
N ALA A 43 -5.48 -2.69 17.26
CA ALA A 43 -5.08 -3.30 18.53
C ALA A 43 -3.55 -3.32 18.68
N ALA A 44 -2.82 -3.65 17.61
CA ALA A 44 -1.36 -3.58 17.60
C ALA A 44 -0.87 -2.12 17.75
N LEU A 45 -1.52 -1.16 17.09
CA LEU A 45 -1.18 0.25 17.28
C LEU A 45 -1.40 0.71 18.73
N GLU A 46 -2.50 0.29 19.37
CA GLU A 46 -2.80 0.56 20.78
C GLU A 46 -1.74 -0.02 21.72
N GLN A 47 -1.31 -1.27 21.47
CA GLN A 47 -0.22 -1.90 22.23
C GLN A 47 1.09 -1.14 22.08
N GLY A 48 1.45 -0.73 20.86
CA GLY A 48 2.64 0.08 20.62
C GLY A 48 2.55 1.44 21.31
N TRP A 49 1.34 2.04 21.37
CA TRP A 49 1.11 3.31 22.06
C TRP A 49 1.30 3.17 23.56
N ALA A 50 0.70 2.13 24.17
CA ALA A 50 0.87 1.81 25.58
C ALA A 50 2.33 1.46 25.93
N ALA A 51 3.07 0.85 25.00
CA ALA A 51 4.49 0.57 25.15
C ALA A 51 5.40 1.80 24.96
N GLY A 52 4.84 2.98 24.68
CA GLY A 52 5.59 4.23 24.47
C GLY A 52 6.32 4.31 23.13
N LEU A 53 6.10 3.36 22.21
CA LEU A 53 6.75 3.36 20.88
C LEU A 53 6.50 4.68 20.13
N TRP A 54 5.27 5.18 20.24
CA TRP A 54 4.79 6.37 19.56
C TRP A 54 4.92 7.64 20.40
N ALA A 55 5.70 7.63 21.48
CA ALA A 55 5.88 8.79 22.35
C ALA A 55 6.38 10.03 21.59
N HIS A 56 7.16 9.85 20.51
CA HIS A 56 7.62 10.94 19.65
C HIS A 56 6.49 11.60 18.83
N LEU A 57 5.37 10.90 18.61
CA LEU A 57 4.16 11.47 18.01
C LEU A 57 3.35 12.25 19.05
N ALA A 58 3.33 11.78 20.30
CA ALA A 58 2.61 12.42 21.40
C ALA A 58 3.27 13.76 21.80
N GLY A 59 2.47 14.82 21.87
CA GLY A 59 2.90 16.13 22.40
C GLY A 59 3.71 17.03 21.45
N ALA A 60 4.29 16.49 20.37
CA ALA A 60 4.98 17.29 19.34
C ALA A 60 4.25 17.30 17.99
N ARG A 61 3.38 16.30 17.72
CA ARG A 61 2.78 16.07 16.41
C ARG A 61 1.32 15.63 16.45
N VAL A 62 0.84 15.09 17.58
CA VAL A 62 -0.54 14.66 17.82
C VAL A 62 -0.96 15.20 19.20
N ASP A 63 -2.05 15.97 19.23
CA ASP A 63 -2.58 16.62 20.43
C ASP A 63 -3.54 15.72 21.22
N LEU A 64 -4.21 14.78 20.54
CA LEU A 64 -5.15 13.82 21.12
C LEU A 64 -5.12 12.50 20.35
N ALA A 65 -5.30 11.39 21.06
CA ALA A 65 -5.25 10.04 20.53
C ALA A 65 -6.37 9.20 21.16
N PHE A 66 -7.14 8.45 20.36
CA PHE A 66 -8.18 7.57 20.91
C PHE A 66 -8.33 6.27 20.12
N SER A 67 -8.60 5.20 20.87
CA SER A 67 -9.01 3.92 20.33
C SER A 67 -10.54 3.89 20.14
N SER A 68 -10.94 3.57 18.93
CA SER A 68 -12.30 3.54 18.37
C SER A 68 -12.75 4.81 17.62
N PRO A 69 -12.99 4.73 16.30
CA PRO A 69 -13.73 5.75 15.55
C PRO A 69 -15.05 6.14 16.22
N LYS A 70 -15.68 5.21 16.96
CA LYS A 70 -16.89 5.44 17.75
C LYS A 70 -16.73 6.51 18.83
N ALA A 71 -15.54 6.68 19.39
CA ALA A 71 -15.26 7.66 20.43
C ALA A 71 -15.16 9.10 19.89
N ALA A 72 -14.89 9.28 18.59
CA ALA A 72 -14.85 10.60 17.97
C ALA A 72 -16.11 10.99 17.21
N MET A 73 -17.13 10.14 17.13
CA MET A 73 -18.40 10.53 16.51
C MET A 73 -19.25 11.37 17.48
N PRO A 74 -20.06 12.33 16.99
CA PRO A 74 -21.08 13.00 17.80
C PRO A 74 -22.15 12.00 18.27
N ASP A 75 -22.67 12.19 19.50
CA ASP A 75 -23.52 11.26 20.27
C ASP A 75 -24.78 10.74 19.53
N ALA A 76 -25.23 11.40 18.46
CA ALA A 76 -26.48 11.08 17.77
C ALA A 76 -26.36 10.03 16.64
N ALA A 77 -25.17 9.52 16.34
CA ALA A 77 -24.90 8.79 15.09
C ALA A 77 -24.83 7.25 15.19
N TRP A 78 -25.28 6.61 16.30
CA TRP A 78 -25.30 5.14 16.37
C TRP A 78 -26.60 4.53 16.94
N PRO A 79 -27.16 3.45 16.35
CA PRO A 79 -28.21 2.64 16.98
C PRO A 79 -27.66 1.82 18.17
N ALA A 80 -28.39 1.79 19.29
CA ALA A 80 -27.93 1.28 20.59
C ALA A 80 -27.16 -0.09 20.57
N PRO A 81 -26.13 -0.26 21.42
CA PRO A 81 -25.31 -1.47 21.46
C PRO A 81 -26.07 -2.68 22.02
N THR A 82 -26.05 -3.81 21.31
CA THR A 82 -26.31 -5.14 21.88
C THR A 82 -25.00 -5.69 22.46
N GLY A 83 -25.05 -6.08 23.74
CA GLY A 83 -23.89 -6.21 24.59
C GLY A 83 -22.96 -7.40 24.31
N ALA A 84 -21.69 -7.22 24.65
CA ALA A 84 -20.84 -8.23 25.25
C ALA A 84 -19.69 -7.53 25.99
N SER A 85 -19.53 -7.89 27.26
CA SER A 85 -18.51 -7.45 28.21
C SER A 85 -17.15 -8.11 27.92
N SER A 86 -16.05 -7.40 28.18
CA SER A 86 -14.86 -8.01 28.78
C SER A 86 -13.95 -6.94 29.39
N ALA A 87 -13.58 -7.18 30.65
CA ALA A 87 -12.78 -6.33 31.50
C ALA A 87 -11.25 -6.51 31.30
N ALA A 88 -10.54 -5.49 31.80
CA ALA A 88 -9.17 -5.48 32.34
C ALA A 88 -7.98 -5.40 31.37
N VAL A 89 -7.41 -4.17 31.25
CA VAL A 89 -5.96 -3.92 31.31
C VAL A 89 -5.71 -2.62 32.09
N GLY A 90 -4.76 -2.67 33.02
CA GLY A 90 -4.55 -1.67 34.06
C GLY A 90 -3.85 -0.37 33.64
N ALA A 91 -4.21 0.68 34.39
CA ALA A 91 -3.42 1.87 34.71
C ALA A 91 -3.01 2.81 33.55
N ALA A 92 -3.89 3.01 32.57
CA ALA A 92 -4.24 4.37 32.17
C ALA A 92 -5.70 4.56 32.61
N LYS A 93 -5.94 5.56 33.45
CA LYS A 93 -7.29 5.91 33.92
C LYS A 93 -8.23 6.00 32.71
N GLU A 94 -9.23 5.14 32.69
CA GLU A 94 -10.41 5.14 31.80
C GLU A 94 -11.26 6.44 31.92
N THR A 95 -10.75 7.47 32.62
CA THR A 95 -11.51 8.62 33.11
C THR A 95 -11.29 9.93 32.36
N GLU A 96 -10.50 9.97 31.29
CA GLU A 96 -10.56 11.09 30.33
C GLU A 96 -10.67 10.54 28.91
N ARG A 97 -11.89 10.08 28.59
CA ARG A 97 -12.33 9.90 27.20
C ARG A 97 -12.16 11.26 26.50
N PRO A 98 -11.25 11.42 25.53
CA PRO A 98 -11.17 12.67 24.81
C PRO A 98 -12.50 12.85 24.08
N ALA A 99 -13.23 13.92 24.39
CA ALA A 99 -14.48 14.22 23.72
C ALA A 99 -14.21 14.35 22.21
N ALA A 100 -15.13 13.81 21.40
CA ALA A 100 -15.17 14.07 19.96
C ALA A 100 -14.95 15.57 19.70
N PRO A 101 -14.23 15.95 18.63
CA PRO A 101 -13.99 17.36 18.36
C PRO A 101 -15.35 18.09 18.28
N ALA A 102 -15.54 19.08 19.16
CA ALA A 102 -16.81 19.81 19.30
C ALA A 102 -17.23 20.56 18.02
N LYS A 103 -16.30 20.72 17.07
CA LYS A 103 -16.49 21.30 15.75
C LYS A 103 -15.95 20.33 14.70
N ALA A 104 -16.58 20.30 13.52
CA ALA A 104 -16.10 19.49 12.40
C ALA A 104 -14.62 19.78 12.09
N PRO A 105 -13.81 18.75 11.82
CA PRO A 105 -12.40 18.93 11.47
C PRO A 105 -12.27 19.66 10.14
N SER A 106 -11.24 20.49 10.01
CA SER A 106 -10.89 21.19 8.76
C SER A 106 -10.41 20.25 7.67
N LEU A 107 -9.93 19.05 8.03
CA LEU A 107 -9.44 18.02 7.11
C LEU A 107 -9.55 16.65 7.76
N LEU A 108 -9.92 15.64 6.98
CA LEU A 108 -9.82 14.22 7.33
C LEU A 108 -8.63 13.61 6.59
N VAL A 109 -7.65 13.08 7.32
CA VAL A 109 -6.54 12.31 6.75
C VAL A 109 -6.82 10.83 6.94
N LEU A 110 -7.14 10.11 5.87
CA LEU A 110 -7.69 8.76 5.92
C LEU A 110 -6.72 7.72 5.34
N ASP A 111 -6.53 6.63 6.09
CA ASP A 111 -5.92 5.39 5.59
C ASP A 111 -6.96 4.52 4.84
N PRO A 112 -6.87 4.39 3.51
CA PRO A 112 -7.81 3.62 2.69
C PRO A 112 -7.57 2.11 2.77
N SER A 113 -6.49 1.64 3.40
CA SER A 113 -6.25 0.20 3.62
C SER A 113 -7.25 -0.42 4.61
N ALA A 114 -7.87 0.41 5.47
CA ALA A 114 -9.01 0.05 6.29
C ALA A 114 -10.27 0.82 5.81
N PRO A 115 -10.84 0.46 4.65
CA PRO A 115 -11.84 1.28 3.98
C PRO A 115 -13.15 1.41 4.78
N THR A 116 -13.51 0.42 5.60
CA THR A 116 -14.69 0.50 6.48
C THR A 116 -14.52 1.59 7.54
N ALA A 117 -13.37 1.63 8.21
CA ALA A 117 -13.09 2.64 9.23
C ALA A 117 -12.96 4.04 8.60
N ALA A 118 -12.23 4.14 7.48
CA ALA A 118 -12.12 5.38 6.72
C ALA A 118 -13.49 5.91 6.25
N SER A 119 -14.37 5.04 5.74
CA SER A 119 -15.73 5.44 5.35
C SER A 119 -16.57 5.90 6.53
N ALA A 120 -16.49 5.23 7.68
CA ALA A 120 -17.23 5.63 8.87
C ALA A 120 -16.80 7.03 9.36
N LEU A 121 -15.49 7.31 9.36
CA LEU A 121 -14.97 8.64 9.68
C LEU A 121 -15.40 9.69 8.65
N ALA A 122 -15.35 9.37 7.36
CA ALA A 122 -15.81 10.30 6.32
C ALA A 122 -17.31 10.63 6.44
N ALA A 123 -18.14 9.65 6.82
CA ALA A 123 -19.58 9.82 7.03
C ALA A 123 -19.89 10.64 8.29
N ALA A 124 -19.07 10.55 9.34
CA ALA A 124 -19.24 11.33 10.57
C ALA A 124 -19.08 12.84 10.35
N TRP A 125 -18.27 13.25 9.37
CA TRP A 125 -18.08 14.66 9.01
C TRP A 125 -18.23 14.86 7.50
N PRO A 126 -19.46 14.90 6.97
CA PRO A 126 -19.73 14.90 5.53
C PRO A 126 -19.18 16.14 4.79
N GLN A 127 -18.90 17.22 5.51
CA GLN A 127 -18.44 18.50 4.94
C GLN A 127 -16.91 18.68 4.96
N SER A 128 -16.17 17.80 5.62
CA SER A 128 -14.72 17.93 5.72
C SER A 128 -14.02 17.44 4.45
N PRO A 129 -13.03 18.14 3.89
CA PRO A 129 -12.22 17.60 2.80
C PRO A 129 -11.46 16.34 3.25
N VAL A 130 -11.09 15.49 2.30
CA VAL A 130 -10.39 14.22 2.54
C VAL A 130 -9.02 14.23 1.89
N LEU A 131 -7.97 14.04 2.67
CA LEU A 131 -6.64 13.67 2.19
C LEU A 131 -6.45 12.18 2.45
N ALA A 132 -6.23 11.39 1.41
CA ALA A 132 -5.88 9.99 1.59
C ALA A 132 -4.37 9.83 1.70
N TYR A 133 -3.90 8.84 2.43
CA TYR A 133 -2.50 8.41 2.36
C TYR A 133 -2.35 6.90 2.27
N GLY A 134 -1.27 6.40 1.66
CA GLY A 134 -1.13 4.96 1.43
C GLY A 134 0.30 4.44 1.42
N ASP A 135 0.39 3.12 1.60
CA ASP A 135 1.65 2.37 1.69
C ASP A 135 2.42 2.22 0.38
N GLY A 136 1.85 2.66 -0.75
CA GLY A 136 2.47 2.57 -2.07
C GLY A 136 2.07 1.35 -2.90
N LEU A 137 1.62 0.24 -2.29
CA LEU A 137 1.05 -0.89 -3.04
C LEU A 137 -0.47 -0.84 -3.11
N SER A 138 -1.12 -0.47 -2.00
CA SER A 138 -2.57 -0.29 -1.91
C SER A 138 -3.07 0.77 -2.89
N VAL A 139 -2.30 1.84 -3.10
CA VAL A 139 -2.64 2.94 -4.01
C VAL A 139 -2.59 2.53 -5.50
N LEU A 140 -1.96 1.40 -5.82
CA LEU A 140 -1.98 0.81 -7.16
C LEU A 140 -3.29 0.07 -7.43
N CYS A 141 -4.13 -0.15 -6.41
CA CYS A 141 -5.46 -0.68 -6.58
C CYS A 141 -6.44 0.46 -6.92
N PRO A 142 -7.54 0.17 -7.63
CA PRO A 142 -8.68 1.08 -7.73
C PRO A 142 -9.22 1.46 -6.34
N THR A 143 -9.92 2.58 -6.25
CA THR A 143 -10.58 3.01 -5.01
C THR A 143 -11.48 1.90 -4.46
N PRO A 144 -11.31 1.50 -3.18
CA PRO A 144 -12.16 0.50 -2.56
C PRO A 144 -13.64 0.89 -2.65
N SER A 145 -14.51 -0.04 -3.03
CA SER A 145 -15.96 0.23 -3.14
C SER A 145 -16.63 0.63 -1.82
N ALA A 146 -16.00 0.31 -0.69
CA ALA A 146 -16.46 0.74 0.64
C ALA A 146 -16.16 2.22 0.92
N LEU A 147 -15.23 2.85 0.19
CA LEU A 147 -15.11 4.30 0.15
C LEU A 147 -16.10 4.78 -0.91
N ASP A 148 -17.28 5.22 -0.46
CA ASP A 148 -18.33 5.71 -1.35
C ASP A 148 -17.80 6.82 -2.28
N SER A 149 -18.42 6.93 -3.44
CA SER A 149 -18.26 8.02 -4.40
C SER A 149 -18.23 9.41 -3.77
N GLU A 150 -18.99 9.66 -2.70
CA GLU A 150 -18.94 10.93 -1.95
C GLU A 150 -17.57 11.19 -1.30
N VAL A 151 -16.92 10.15 -0.76
CA VAL A 151 -15.54 10.25 -0.24
C VAL A 151 -14.59 10.57 -1.37
N GLY A 152 -14.77 9.93 -2.53
CA GLY A 152 -14.04 10.24 -3.75
C GLY A 152 -14.18 11.71 -4.17
N LEU A 153 -15.40 12.27 -4.18
CA LEU A 153 -15.64 13.67 -4.56
C LEU A 153 -15.02 14.68 -3.58
N ARG A 154 -14.83 14.29 -2.34
CA ARG A 154 -14.19 15.11 -1.29
C ARG A 154 -12.68 14.91 -1.21
N ALA A 155 -12.13 13.96 -1.95
CA ALA A 155 -10.70 13.71 -1.97
C ALA A 155 -9.98 14.92 -2.58
N THR A 156 -9.13 15.56 -1.80
CA THR A 156 -8.32 16.72 -2.22
C THR A 156 -6.89 16.34 -2.59
N GLY A 157 -6.45 15.14 -2.21
CA GLY A 157 -5.09 14.65 -2.48
C GLY A 157 -4.90 13.19 -2.10
N LEU A 158 -3.80 12.62 -2.57
CA LEU A 158 -3.35 11.27 -2.21
C LEU A 158 -1.84 11.32 -1.96
N VAL A 159 -1.41 11.09 -0.73
CA VAL A 159 0.01 11.03 -0.36
C VAL A 159 0.45 9.58 -0.20
N HIS A 160 1.52 9.14 -0.85
CA HIS A 160 1.90 7.73 -0.75
C HIS A 160 3.41 7.51 -0.72
N SER A 161 3.83 6.42 -0.07
CA SER A 161 5.21 5.96 -0.24
C SER A 161 5.39 5.52 -1.69
N GLU A 162 6.44 5.99 -2.37
CA GLU A 162 6.65 5.69 -3.79
C GLU A 162 7.24 4.29 -4.03
N LEU A 163 6.65 3.24 -3.44
CA LEU A 163 6.96 1.80 -3.60
C LEU A 163 7.86 1.42 -4.79
N LEU A 164 7.32 1.74 -5.96
CA LEU A 164 7.82 1.36 -7.27
C LEU A 164 7.96 2.65 -8.11
N PRO A 165 9.17 3.21 -8.22
CA PRO A 165 9.40 4.51 -8.84
C PRO A 165 8.75 4.72 -10.20
N GLY A 166 8.02 5.82 -10.34
CA GLY A 166 7.34 6.22 -11.58
C GLY A 166 6.08 5.41 -11.95
N LEU A 167 5.63 4.44 -11.13
CA LEU A 167 4.29 3.88 -11.30
C LEU A 167 3.23 4.89 -10.87
N ARG A 168 2.17 4.99 -11.68
CA ARG A 168 1.02 5.86 -11.41
C ARG A 168 -0.02 5.11 -10.58
N PRO A 169 -0.43 5.66 -9.42
CA PRO A 169 -1.54 5.13 -8.63
C PRO A 169 -2.84 5.04 -9.43
N LEU A 170 -3.68 4.05 -9.10
CA LEU A 170 -5.03 3.88 -9.66
C LEU A 170 -6.14 4.29 -8.69
N MET A 171 -5.80 4.44 -7.42
CA MET A 171 -6.71 4.93 -6.38
C MET A 171 -7.05 6.40 -6.65
N PHE A 172 -8.33 6.75 -6.48
CA PHE A 172 -8.91 8.08 -6.72
C PHE A 172 -8.70 8.63 -8.14
N THR A 173 -8.50 7.76 -9.14
CA THR A 173 -8.41 8.19 -10.54
C THR A 173 -9.70 8.84 -11.04
N GLU A 174 -10.84 8.44 -10.49
CA GLU A 174 -12.15 9.05 -10.73
C GLU A 174 -12.26 10.49 -10.17
N SER A 175 -11.52 10.79 -9.10
CA SER A 175 -11.51 12.10 -8.43
C SER A 175 -10.49 13.07 -9.02
N ARG A 176 -9.65 12.62 -9.96
CA ARG A 176 -8.57 13.41 -10.59
C ARG A 176 -7.64 14.10 -9.58
N VAL A 177 -7.48 13.51 -8.39
CA VAL A 177 -6.50 13.97 -7.42
C VAL A 177 -5.10 13.73 -7.96
N SER A 178 -4.18 14.66 -7.70
CA SER A 178 -2.77 14.47 -8.04
C SER A 178 -2.09 13.70 -6.90
N PRO A 179 -1.56 12.49 -7.16
CA PRO A 179 -0.82 11.77 -6.13
C PRO A 179 0.52 12.45 -5.86
N GLU A 180 0.85 12.58 -4.58
CA GLU A 180 2.12 13.10 -4.08
C GLU A 180 2.90 11.97 -3.42
N THR A 181 4.21 11.95 -3.67
CA THR A 181 5.10 10.91 -3.17
C THR A 181 5.80 11.35 -1.90
N LEU A 182 5.77 10.49 -0.87
CA LEU A 182 6.65 10.62 0.29
C LEU A 182 8.07 10.23 -0.13
N ASP A 183 9.01 11.14 0.07
CA ASP A 183 10.40 10.84 -0.17
C ASP A 183 10.98 9.87 0.88
N ARG A 184 12.09 9.23 0.50
CA ARG A 184 12.78 8.27 1.37
C ARG A 184 13.26 8.92 2.67
N ALA A 185 13.70 10.17 2.63
CA ALA A 185 14.26 10.87 3.78
C ALA A 185 13.21 11.10 4.87
N SER A 186 11.97 11.39 4.48
CA SER A 186 10.84 11.60 5.37
C SER A 186 10.41 10.32 6.08
N VAL A 187 10.42 9.20 5.36
CA VAL A 187 10.17 7.87 5.95
C VAL A 187 11.31 7.47 6.91
N GLN A 188 12.57 7.73 6.54
CA GLN A 188 13.71 7.49 7.43
C GLN A 188 13.64 8.35 8.70
N ALA A 189 13.33 9.64 8.57
CA ALA A 189 13.18 10.55 9.70
C ALA A 189 12.04 10.16 10.65
N ALA A 190 10.98 9.50 10.13
CA ALA A 190 9.92 8.93 10.95
C ALA A 190 10.34 7.64 11.66
N LEU A 191 11.28 6.88 11.09
CA LEU A 191 11.80 5.63 11.65
C LEU A 191 12.86 5.88 12.76
N ASP A 192 13.68 6.92 12.63
CA ASP A 192 14.80 7.18 13.54
C ASP A 192 14.42 7.31 15.04
N PRO A 193 13.31 7.98 15.42
CA PRO A 193 12.88 8.04 16.82
C PRO A 193 12.47 6.67 17.37
N LEU A 194 11.85 5.82 16.53
CA LEU A 194 11.45 4.46 16.92
C LEU A 194 12.67 3.61 17.25
N LEU A 195 13.73 3.73 16.43
CA LEU A 195 14.98 2.99 16.63
C LEU A 195 15.69 3.36 17.94
N LYS A 196 15.60 4.63 18.36
CA LYS A 196 16.22 5.09 19.61
C LYS A 196 15.47 4.61 20.86
N GLY A 197 14.16 4.36 20.73
CA GLY A 197 13.28 4.01 21.85
C GLY A 197 13.12 2.51 22.11
N VAL A 198 13.69 1.64 21.28
CA VAL A 198 13.40 0.20 21.29
C VAL A 198 14.68 -0.63 21.21
N SER A 199 14.69 -1.76 21.91
CA SER A 199 15.73 -2.79 21.81
C SER A 199 15.11 -4.12 21.38
N LEU A 200 15.93 -4.99 20.79
CA LEU A 200 15.50 -6.34 20.42
C LEU A 200 15.05 -7.12 21.67
N PRO A 201 13.89 -7.81 21.62
CA PRO A 201 13.46 -8.71 22.68
C PRO A 201 14.52 -9.78 22.94
N GLU A 202 14.59 -10.28 24.18
CA GLU A 202 15.57 -11.30 24.58
C GLU A 202 15.55 -12.55 23.67
N PRO A 203 14.38 -13.13 23.31
CA PRO A 203 14.36 -14.30 22.42
C PRO A 203 14.95 -14.01 21.04
N ALA A 204 14.71 -12.80 20.51
CA ALA A 204 15.26 -12.37 19.23
C ALA A 204 16.77 -12.12 19.34
N SER A 205 17.21 -11.50 20.42
CA SER A 205 18.63 -11.27 20.72
C SER A 205 19.39 -12.60 20.81
N HIS A 206 18.86 -13.58 21.54
CA HIS A 206 19.43 -14.94 21.63
C HIS A 206 19.44 -15.64 20.26
N ALA A 207 18.37 -15.51 19.48
CA ALA A 207 18.31 -16.04 18.11
C ALA A 207 19.34 -15.41 17.16
N LEU A 208 19.99 -14.30 17.52
CA LEU A 208 21.02 -13.62 16.73
C LEU A 208 22.47 -13.87 17.21
N GLN A 209 22.69 -14.39 18.42
CA GLN A 209 24.03 -14.53 19.05
C GLN A 209 25.04 -15.45 18.30
N GLY A 210 24.59 -16.48 17.60
CA GLY A 210 25.41 -17.35 16.76
C GLY A 210 25.87 -16.68 15.46
N LYS A 211 27.15 -16.84 15.12
CA LYS A 211 27.76 -16.38 13.86
C LYS A 211 26.97 -16.91 12.65
N GLY A 212 26.14 -16.05 12.07
CA GLY A 212 25.36 -16.35 10.88
C GLY A 212 24.35 -15.23 10.62
N ARG A 213 24.11 -14.90 9.34
CA ARG A 213 23.23 -13.78 9.00
C ARG A 213 21.77 -14.21 9.12
N ALA A 214 20.92 -13.38 9.71
CA ALA A 214 19.50 -13.67 9.91
C ALA A 214 18.67 -13.49 8.64
N CYS A 215 17.55 -14.20 8.58
CA CYS A 215 16.44 -13.92 7.68
C CYS A 215 15.31 -13.28 8.48
N LEU A 216 14.69 -12.22 7.95
CA LEU A 216 13.45 -11.66 8.49
C LEU A 216 12.28 -12.12 7.62
N ALA A 217 11.29 -12.78 8.19
CA ALA A 217 10.05 -13.13 7.49
C ALA A 217 8.93 -12.16 7.88
N VAL A 218 8.49 -11.36 6.92
CA VAL A 218 7.30 -10.50 7.05
C VAL A 218 6.07 -11.37 6.76
N LEU A 219 5.31 -11.66 7.81
CA LEU A 219 4.10 -12.49 7.73
C LEU A 219 2.89 -11.58 7.64
N GLN A 220 1.93 -11.91 6.77
CA GLN A 220 0.70 -11.15 6.58
C GLN A 220 -0.48 -12.11 6.41
N ALA A 221 -1.70 -11.60 6.52
CA ALA A 221 -2.87 -12.37 6.12
C ALA A 221 -2.75 -12.88 4.67
N LEU A 222 -3.17 -14.13 4.44
CA LEU A 222 -3.40 -14.60 3.08
C LEU A 222 -4.68 -13.93 2.53
N PRO A 223 -4.72 -13.63 1.23
CA PRO A 223 -5.97 -13.19 0.59
C PRO A 223 -7.04 -14.29 0.65
N ASP A 224 -8.28 -14.00 0.28
CA ASP A 224 -9.34 -15.02 0.31
C ASP A 224 -9.08 -16.12 -0.74
N LEU A 225 -8.65 -17.29 -0.24
CA LEU A 225 -8.41 -18.50 -1.03
C LEU A 225 -9.58 -19.50 -0.91
N GLY A 226 -10.67 -19.11 -0.26
CA GLY A 226 -11.79 -19.99 0.07
C GLY A 226 -11.36 -21.16 0.95
N LYS A 227 -11.84 -22.36 0.61
CA LYS A 227 -11.58 -23.61 1.36
C LYS A 227 -10.11 -24.04 1.41
N ASP A 228 -9.25 -23.48 0.55
CA ASP A 228 -7.84 -23.86 0.47
C ASP A 228 -6.94 -23.03 1.41
N SER A 229 -7.52 -22.10 2.17
CA SER A 229 -6.77 -21.12 2.98
C SER A 229 -5.81 -21.77 3.98
N ASP A 230 -6.29 -22.73 4.78
CA ASP A 230 -5.46 -23.40 5.80
C ASP A 230 -4.32 -24.22 5.16
N ALA A 231 -4.64 -24.95 4.09
CA ALA A 231 -3.65 -25.74 3.36
C ALA A 231 -2.59 -24.86 2.69
N GLU A 232 -2.95 -23.68 2.18
CA GLU A 232 -1.98 -22.72 1.64
C GLU A 232 -1.20 -22.00 2.74
N ALA A 233 -1.75 -21.77 3.93
CA ALA A 233 -1.01 -21.25 5.08
C ALA A 233 0.10 -22.22 5.51
N GLU A 234 -0.19 -23.51 5.61
CA GLU A 234 0.80 -24.56 5.89
C GLU A 234 1.91 -24.58 4.83
N ARG A 235 1.52 -24.56 3.54
CA ARG A 235 2.48 -24.52 2.42
C ARG A 235 3.29 -23.23 2.42
N LEU A 236 2.71 -22.11 2.83
CA LEU A 236 3.40 -20.83 2.92
C LEU A 236 4.47 -20.87 4.01
N ALA A 237 4.15 -21.36 5.21
CA ALA A 237 5.10 -21.51 6.31
C ALA A 237 6.34 -22.29 5.86
N ALA A 238 6.14 -23.46 5.23
CA ALA A 238 7.23 -24.28 4.71
C ALA A 238 8.06 -23.56 3.64
N ARG A 239 7.43 -22.77 2.75
CA ARG A 239 8.15 -22.02 1.71
C ARG A 239 8.97 -20.86 2.29
N LEU A 240 8.50 -20.20 3.34
CA LEU A 240 9.22 -19.13 4.02
C LEU A 240 10.48 -19.67 4.70
N VAL A 241 10.35 -20.79 5.43
CA VAL A 241 11.49 -21.48 6.04
C VAL A 241 12.51 -21.92 4.99
N ARG A 242 12.04 -22.52 3.88
CA ARG A 242 12.93 -22.90 2.77
C ARG A 242 13.63 -21.68 2.15
N ALA A 243 12.92 -20.56 1.98
CA ALA A 243 13.53 -19.35 1.45
C ALA A 243 14.63 -18.80 2.37
N ALA A 244 14.49 -18.95 3.69
CA ALA A 244 15.53 -18.61 4.66
C ALA A 244 16.74 -19.54 4.55
N GLN A 245 16.52 -20.85 4.41
CA GLN A 245 17.59 -21.84 4.20
C GLN A 245 18.34 -21.60 2.89
N ASP A 246 17.63 -21.38 1.78
CA ASP A 246 18.22 -21.03 0.46
C ASP A 246 19.07 -19.75 0.56
N GLY A 247 18.69 -18.82 1.44
CA GLY A 247 19.43 -17.59 1.72
C GLY A 247 20.73 -17.79 2.50
N GLY A 248 21.04 -19.02 2.94
CA GLY A 248 22.21 -19.34 3.75
C GLY A 248 22.15 -18.70 5.14
N THR A 249 20.96 -18.62 5.72
CA THR A 249 20.74 -18.01 7.05
C THR A 249 20.70 -19.07 8.15
N SER A 250 21.11 -18.68 9.37
CA SER A 250 21.10 -19.58 10.55
C SER A 250 20.00 -19.25 11.55
N ALA A 251 19.25 -18.18 11.29
CA ALA A 251 18.19 -17.68 12.14
C ALA A 251 17.05 -17.10 11.30
N LEU A 252 15.82 -17.32 11.73
CA LEU A 252 14.60 -16.79 11.14
C LEU A 252 13.81 -15.98 12.19
N LEU A 253 13.80 -14.67 12.00
CA LEU A 253 13.02 -13.76 12.83
C LEU A 253 11.69 -13.52 12.13
N LEU A 254 10.58 -13.74 12.83
CA LEU A 254 9.24 -13.52 12.29
C LEU A 254 8.80 -12.11 12.67
N ALA A 255 8.51 -11.27 11.68
CA ALA A 255 7.86 -9.98 11.85
C ALA A 255 6.39 -10.13 11.41
N PRO A 256 5.48 -10.46 12.35
CA PRO A 256 4.07 -10.59 12.02
C PRO A 256 3.46 -9.21 11.79
N ASP A 257 2.83 -9.04 10.62
CA ASP A 257 1.80 -8.03 10.45
C ASP A 257 0.63 -8.34 11.39
N PRO A 258 -0.06 -7.33 11.95
CA PRO A 258 -1.19 -7.58 12.84
C PRO A 258 -2.31 -8.43 12.23
N SER A 259 -2.47 -8.43 10.90
CA SER A 259 -3.45 -9.28 10.21
C SER A 259 -3.01 -10.74 10.08
N ALA A 260 -1.74 -11.07 10.33
CA ALA A 260 -1.24 -12.43 10.18
C ALA A 260 -1.93 -13.38 11.17
N SER A 261 -2.38 -14.53 10.67
CA SER A 261 -2.97 -15.56 11.52
C SER A 261 -1.95 -16.06 12.55
N PRO A 262 -2.29 -16.13 13.86
CA PRO A 262 -1.42 -16.72 14.87
C PRO A 262 -0.96 -18.14 14.52
N ALA A 263 -1.82 -18.92 13.85
CA ALA A 263 -1.49 -20.27 13.41
C ALA A 263 -0.37 -20.27 12.36
N LEU A 264 -0.38 -19.32 11.41
CA LEU A 264 0.71 -19.18 10.43
C LEU A 264 2.03 -18.81 11.12
N VAL A 265 2.00 -17.90 12.10
CA VAL A 265 3.18 -17.49 12.86
C VAL A 265 3.77 -18.67 13.63
N ALA A 266 2.95 -19.33 14.47
CA ALA A 266 3.35 -20.49 15.25
C ALA A 266 3.91 -21.59 14.35
N ARG A 267 3.21 -21.92 13.27
CA ARG A 267 3.63 -22.97 12.34
C ARG A 267 4.93 -22.65 11.63
N THR A 268 5.14 -21.41 11.22
CA THR A 268 6.40 -20.98 10.61
C THR A 268 7.55 -21.11 11.60
N GLN A 269 7.33 -20.75 12.86
CA GLN A 269 8.33 -20.89 13.92
C GLN A 269 8.68 -22.35 14.19
N GLU A 270 7.67 -23.23 14.33
CA GLU A 270 7.87 -24.68 14.49
C GLU A 270 8.68 -25.29 13.36
N LEU A 271 8.31 -24.99 12.11
CA LEU A 271 9.01 -25.51 10.93
C LEU A 271 10.44 -24.96 10.84
N ALA A 272 10.68 -23.72 11.26
CA ALA A 272 12.03 -23.15 11.29
C ALA A 272 12.94 -23.90 12.27
N VAL A 273 12.45 -24.14 13.49
CA VAL A 273 13.18 -24.90 14.51
C VAL A 273 13.42 -26.33 14.05
N GLY A 274 12.40 -27.01 13.52
CA GLY A 274 12.53 -28.36 12.96
C GLY A 274 13.51 -28.45 11.78
N ALA A 275 13.72 -27.35 11.06
CA ALA A 275 14.68 -27.22 9.97
C ALA A 275 16.09 -26.79 10.42
N GLY A 276 16.33 -26.70 11.74
CA GLY A 276 17.62 -26.35 12.34
C GLY A 276 17.92 -24.85 12.39
N LEU A 277 16.93 -23.98 12.15
CA LEU A 277 17.08 -22.54 12.30
C LEU A 277 16.76 -22.12 13.74
N ARG A 278 17.53 -21.16 14.27
CA ARG A 278 17.09 -20.41 15.45
C ARG A 278 15.91 -19.54 15.05
N ALA A 279 14.84 -19.50 15.84
CA ALA A 279 13.66 -18.73 15.48
C ALA A 279 13.10 -17.96 16.66
N ALA A 280 12.63 -16.75 16.39
CA ALA A 280 11.92 -15.92 17.36
C ALA A 280 10.88 -15.06 16.63
N THR A 281 9.78 -14.76 17.33
CA THR A 281 8.73 -13.88 16.84
C THR A 281 8.91 -12.50 17.47
N LEU A 282 8.92 -11.47 16.62
CA LEU A 282 8.95 -10.07 17.02
C LEU A 282 7.54 -9.57 17.35
N PRO A 283 7.40 -8.49 18.13
CA PRO A 283 6.10 -7.96 18.48
C PRO A 283 5.33 -7.48 17.24
N ALA A 284 4.05 -7.83 17.13
CA ALA A 284 3.19 -7.43 16.00
C ALA A 284 2.93 -5.91 15.92
N TRP A 285 3.17 -5.20 17.02
CA TRP A 285 3.10 -3.73 17.08
C TRP A 285 4.35 -3.03 16.53
N TRP A 286 5.36 -3.78 16.07
CA TRP A 286 6.50 -3.23 15.34
C TRP A 286 6.18 -3.14 13.84
N PRO A 287 6.33 -1.97 13.20
CA PRO A 287 6.43 -1.90 11.76
C PRO A 287 7.58 -2.79 11.26
N ALA A 288 7.41 -3.42 10.10
CA ALA A 288 8.43 -4.31 9.54
C ALA A 288 9.74 -3.57 9.21
N GLU A 289 9.67 -2.27 8.92
CA GLU A 289 10.82 -1.38 8.73
C GLU A 289 11.65 -1.26 10.02
N LEU A 290 11.00 -1.12 11.17
CA LEU A 290 11.66 -1.09 12.48
C LEU A 290 12.28 -2.45 12.79
N ALA A 291 11.53 -3.53 12.59
CA ALA A 291 12.03 -4.89 12.76
C ALA A 291 13.25 -5.15 11.87
N HIS A 292 13.24 -4.72 10.62
CA HIS A 292 14.35 -4.86 9.69
C HIS A 292 15.58 -4.07 10.15
N ALA A 293 15.41 -2.80 10.51
CA ALA A 293 16.51 -1.95 10.93
C ALA A 293 17.16 -2.44 12.25
N LEU A 294 16.38 -3.02 13.17
CA LEU A 294 16.92 -3.60 14.42
C LEU A 294 17.62 -4.94 14.20
N VAL A 295 17.10 -5.78 13.31
CA VAL A 295 17.64 -7.13 13.05
C VAL A 295 18.85 -7.10 12.10
N ASP A 296 18.92 -6.13 11.19
CA ASP A 296 19.88 -6.07 10.08
C ASP A 296 20.02 -7.42 9.32
N PRO A 297 18.92 -7.95 8.75
CA PRO A 297 18.92 -9.27 8.15
C PRO A 297 19.67 -9.30 6.82
N ARG A 298 20.29 -10.44 6.48
CA ARG A 298 20.85 -10.67 5.14
C ARG A 298 19.78 -10.74 4.07
N LEU A 299 18.59 -11.21 4.45
CA LEU A 299 17.47 -11.45 3.55
C LEU A 299 16.16 -11.13 4.28
N THR A 300 15.28 -10.38 3.64
CA THR A 300 13.89 -10.25 4.07
C THR A 300 12.97 -10.99 3.09
N VAL A 301 12.12 -11.86 3.61
CA VAL A 301 11.17 -12.66 2.83
C VAL A 301 9.75 -12.33 3.21
N GLY A 302 8.83 -12.46 2.28
CA GLY A 302 7.40 -12.28 2.52
C GLY A 302 6.60 -12.69 1.30
N VAL A 303 5.29 -12.46 1.32
CA VAL A 303 4.44 -12.74 0.15
C VAL A 303 4.27 -11.48 -0.68
N SER A 304 3.45 -10.54 -0.23
CA SER A 304 3.11 -9.33 -0.98
C SER A 304 3.05 -8.09 -0.09
N ALA A 305 3.79 -8.10 1.02
CA ALA A 305 3.79 -7.02 1.98
C ALA A 305 4.50 -5.78 1.39
N PRO A 306 3.91 -4.57 1.49
CA PRO A 306 4.54 -3.32 1.09
C PRO A 306 5.92 -3.12 1.73
N ALA A 307 6.07 -3.60 2.97
CA ALA A 307 7.31 -3.59 3.73
C ALA A 307 8.51 -4.19 2.98
N LEU A 308 8.31 -5.19 2.09
CA LEU A 308 9.41 -5.76 1.29
C LEU A 308 10.08 -4.70 0.42
N TYR A 309 9.30 -3.82 -0.20
CA TYR A 309 9.87 -2.72 -0.98
C TYR A 309 10.37 -1.61 -0.07
N SER A 310 9.63 -1.31 1.01
CA SER A 310 10.00 -0.25 1.94
C SER A 310 11.41 -0.46 2.48
N VAL A 311 11.71 -1.67 2.98
CA VAL A 311 13.06 -2.00 3.48
C VAL A 311 14.09 -2.04 2.36
N GLN A 312 13.74 -2.53 1.16
CA GLN A 312 14.64 -2.48 0.00
C GLN A 312 15.04 -1.04 -0.33
N ARG A 313 14.12 -0.09 -0.25
CA ARG A 313 14.38 1.32 -0.57
C ARG A 313 15.08 2.06 0.57
N LEU A 314 14.73 1.76 1.82
CA LEU A 314 15.31 2.41 3.00
C LEU A 314 16.74 1.94 3.31
N SER A 315 17.06 0.66 3.15
CA SER A 315 18.37 0.10 3.55
C SER A 315 19.14 -0.57 2.40
N GLY A 316 18.58 -0.65 1.19
CA GLY A 316 19.19 -1.45 0.11
C GLY A 316 19.06 -2.95 0.34
N ALA A 317 18.12 -3.37 1.19
CA ALA A 317 17.93 -4.75 1.60
C ALA A 317 17.77 -5.72 0.42
N ARG A 318 18.31 -6.93 0.58
CA ARG A 318 17.93 -8.06 -0.28
C ARG A 318 16.57 -8.57 0.16
N VAL A 319 15.61 -8.54 -0.76
CA VAL A 319 14.25 -9.02 -0.50
C VAL A 319 13.83 -10.10 -1.47
N ARG A 320 12.93 -10.98 -1.04
CA ARG A 320 12.38 -12.06 -1.88
C ARG A 320 10.90 -12.26 -1.60
N SER A 321 10.09 -12.19 -2.66
CA SER A 321 8.69 -12.63 -2.58
C SER A 321 8.59 -14.15 -2.69
N VAL A 322 7.68 -14.73 -1.92
CA VAL A 322 7.40 -16.17 -1.85
C VAL A 322 5.96 -16.41 -2.25
N ALA A 323 5.71 -17.49 -3.01
CA ALA A 323 4.38 -17.97 -3.37
C ALA A 323 3.47 -17.07 -4.22
N THR A 324 3.86 -15.83 -4.56
CA THR A 324 2.98 -14.85 -5.24
C THR A 324 2.27 -15.40 -6.50
N GLY A 325 2.98 -16.15 -7.35
CA GLY A 325 2.44 -16.73 -8.58
C GLY A 325 1.61 -17.99 -8.36
N ARG A 326 1.82 -18.64 -7.22
CA ARG A 326 1.07 -19.83 -6.80
C ARG A 326 -0.26 -19.46 -6.14
N LEU A 327 -0.37 -18.25 -5.59
CA LEU A 327 -1.58 -17.74 -4.96
C LEU A 327 -2.55 -17.13 -5.97
N LEU A 328 -2.04 -16.44 -7.01
CA LEU A 328 -2.85 -15.82 -8.07
C LEU A 328 -3.95 -16.70 -8.69
N PRO A 329 -3.71 -17.97 -9.06
CA PRO A 329 -4.75 -18.85 -9.61
C PRO A 329 -5.70 -19.41 -8.54
N ARG A 330 -5.40 -19.24 -7.25
CA ARG A 330 -6.19 -19.77 -6.11
C ARG A 330 -7.08 -18.74 -5.45
N LEU A 331 -6.94 -17.46 -5.80
CA LEU A 331 -7.85 -16.42 -5.32
C LEU A 331 -9.29 -16.81 -5.63
N ARG A 332 -10.16 -16.72 -4.61
CA ARG A 332 -11.58 -17.09 -4.71
C ARG A 332 -12.30 -16.28 -5.78
N SER A 333 -11.97 -14.99 -5.88
CA SER A 333 -12.57 -14.07 -6.84
C SER A 333 -11.56 -13.58 -7.88
N ALA A 334 -12.04 -13.41 -9.11
CA ALA A 334 -11.31 -12.70 -10.15
C ALA A 334 -11.25 -11.19 -9.90
N GLU A 335 -12.13 -10.68 -9.01
CA GLU A 335 -12.31 -9.26 -8.68
C GLU A 335 -11.70 -8.91 -7.31
N ASP A 336 -10.92 -9.83 -6.73
CA ASP A 336 -10.16 -9.55 -5.52
C ASP A 336 -8.95 -8.64 -5.83
N HIS A 337 -8.86 -7.50 -5.14
CA HIS A 337 -7.75 -6.53 -5.28
C HIS A 337 -6.39 -7.14 -4.94
N ALA A 338 -6.33 -8.20 -4.12
CA ALA A 338 -5.10 -8.94 -3.87
C ALA A 338 -4.47 -9.46 -5.16
N ARG A 339 -5.26 -9.69 -6.22
CA ARG A 339 -4.75 -10.04 -7.55
C ARG A 339 -3.78 -8.98 -8.09
N ILE A 340 -4.09 -7.70 -7.89
CA ILE A 340 -3.27 -6.57 -8.37
C ILE A 340 -1.94 -6.58 -7.63
N VAL A 341 -1.99 -6.59 -6.30
CA VAL A 341 -0.79 -6.58 -5.44
C VAL A 341 0.09 -7.80 -5.70
N LEU A 342 -0.50 -9.01 -5.78
CA LEU A 342 0.24 -10.24 -6.08
C LEU A 342 0.86 -10.24 -7.48
N ALA A 343 0.18 -9.68 -8.49
CA ALA A 343 0.69 -9.58 -9.85
C ALA A 343 1.88 -8.63 -9.93
N ILE A 344 1.80 -7.47 -9.30
CA ILE A 344 2.90 -6.49 -9.26
C ILE A 344 4.10 -7.06 -8.52
N VAL A 345 3.90 -7.68 -7.36
CA VAL A 345 4.99 -8.31 -6.59
C VAL A 345 5.60 -9.50 -7.32
N ASP A 346 4.82 -10.27 -8.08
CA ASP A 346 5.38 -11.26 -9.00
C ASP A 346 6.26 -10.61 -10.07
N ALA A 347 5.69 -9.64 -10.78
CA ALA A 347 6.32 -9.02 -11.93
C ALA A 347 7.69 -8.45 -11.57
N THR A 348 7.78 -7.70 -10.48
CA THR A 348 9.01 -7.01 -10.06
C THR A 348 9.97 -7.96 -9.33
N LEU A 349 9.57 -8.56 -8.21
CA LEU A 349 10.48 -9.28 -7.31
C LEU A 349 10.79 -10.72 -7.76
N ARG A 350 10.00 -11.30 -8.65
CA ARG A 350 10.25 -12.67 -9.16
C ARG A 350 10.63 -12.71 -10.63
N ARG A 351 9.93 -11.95 -11.47
CA ARG A 351 10.15 -11.94 -12.92
C ARG A 351 11.13 -10.86 -13.36
N GLY A 352 11.52 -9.94 -12.48
CA GLY A 352 12.50 -8.89 -12.78
C GLY A 352 11.99 -7.89 -13.83
N VAL A 353 10.69 -7.65 -13.89
CA VAL A 353 10.13 -6.58 -14.72
C VAL A 353 10.52 -5.25 -14.08
N PRO A 354 11.29 -4.39 -14.78
CA PRO A 354 11.76 -3.12 -14.23
C PRO A 354 10.60 -2.15 -13.98
N THR A 355 10.80 -1.28 -13.02
CA THR A 355 9.93 -0.13 -12.76
C THR A 355 10.08 0.92 -13.87
N PRO A 356 9.09 1.82 -14.02
CA PRO A 356 9.16 2.90 -14.99
C PRO A 356 10.43 3.75 -14.91
N ALA A 357 10.89 4.09 -13.70
CA ALA A 357 12.12 4.86 -13.54
C ALA A 357 13.38 4.05 -13.89
N GLU A 358 13.39 2.74 -13.61
CA GLU A 358 14.49 1.85 -14.02
C GLU A 358 14.55 1.71 -15.54
N GLU A 359 13.41 1.56 -16.22
CA GLU A 359 13.34 1.54 -17.69
C GLU A 359 13.94 2.82 -18.31
N LEU A 360 13.60 3.99 -17.77
CA LEU A 360 14.14 5.28 -18.22
C LEU A 360 15.66 5.40 -17.97
N SER A 361 16.13 4.88 -16.84
CA SER A 361 17.57 4.88 -16.49
C SER A 361 18.36 3.93 -17.40
N HIS A 362 17.81 2.78 -17.75
CA HIS A 362 18.39 1.83 -18.70
C HIS A 362 18.38 2.36 -20.15
N ALA A 363 17.36 3.12 -20.53
CA ALA A 363 17.31 3.78 -21.84
C ALA A 363 18.39 4.87 -22.00
N SER A 364 18.59 5.66 -20.94
CA SER A 364 19.56 6.77 -20.94
C SER A 364 21.03 6.32 -20.94
N SER A 365 21.31 5.04 -20.68
CA SER A 365 22.66 4.45 -20.67
C SER A 365 23.13 3.85 -22.01
N GLY A 366 22.45 4.17 -23.14
CA GLY A 366 23.04 3.99 -24.49
C GLY A 366 22.31 3.07 -25.47
N LYS A 367 21.03 2.74 -25.27
CA LYS A 367 20.18 2.18 -26.33
C LYS A 367 18.98 3.10 -26.54
N ALA A 368 18.91 3.72 -27.72
CA ALA A 368 17.86 4.66 -28.10
C ALA A 368 16.47 4.12 -27.73
N ALA A 369 15.79 4.79 -26.80
CA ALA A 369 14.38 4.57 -26.53
C ALA A 369 13.57 5.68 -27.21
N PRO A 370 12.45 5.36 -27.87
CA PRO A 370 11.45 6.34 -28.22
C PRO A 370 10.87 6.96 -26.94
N GLN A 371 10.64 8.26 -26.98
CA GLN A 371 9.90 9.05 -25.99
C GLN A 371 8.57 8.35 -25.59
N PRO A 372 8.14 8.35 -24.30
CA PRO A 372 7.01 7.53 -23.87
C PRO A 372 5.70 8.21 -24.27
N ALA A 373 5.25 7.97 -25.50
CA ALA A 373 3.85 8.10 -25.87
C ALA A 373 3.01 6.91 -25.35
N ASP A 374 3.66 5.84 -24.90
CA ASP A 374 3.04 4.60 -24.39
C ASP A 374 3.41 4.41 -22.90
N PRO A 375 2.50 3.95 -22.02
CA PRO A 375 2.87 3.58 -20.65
C PRO A 375 4.00 2.55 -20.65
N THR A 376 4.89 2.66 -19.67
CA THR A 376 5.95 1.68 -19.43
C THR A 376 5.40 0.26 -19.31
N ARG A 377 6.25 -0.74 -19.49
CA ARG A 377 5.81 -2.13 -19.52
C ARG A 377 5.08 -2.52 -18.24
N LEU A 378 5.64 -2.14 -17.08
CA LEU A 378 5.05 -2.43 -15.78
C LEU A 378 3.74 -1.67 -15.55
N GLN A 379 3.63 -0.40 -15.97
CA GLN A 379 2.37 0.35 -15.88
C GLN A 379 1.28 -0.30 -16.73
N SER A 380 1.62 -0.72 -17.94
CA SER A 380 0.66 -1.39 -18.83
C SER A 380 0.13 -2.68 -18.21
N VAL A 381 1.00 -3.45 -17.55
CA VAL A 381 0.62 -4.69 -16.82
C VAL A 381 -0.27 -4.36 -15.62
N LEU A 382 0.07 -3.33 -14.85
CA LEU A 382 -0.75 -2.84 -13.74
C LEU A 382 -2.16 -2.50 -14.21
N ASP A 383 -2.27 -1.63 -15.22
CA ASP A 383 -3.53 -1.15 -15.78
C ASP A 383 -4.39 -2.32 -16.29
N ALA A 384 -3.78 -3.27 -16.99
CA ALA A 384 -4.47 -4.45 -17.51
C ALA A 384 -5.00 -5.38 -16.41
N VAL A 385 -4.21 -5.64 -15.37
CA VAL A 385 -4.63 -6.47 -14.24
C VAL A 385 -5.72 -5.75 -13.43
N ALA A 386 -5.54 -4.47 -13.15
CA ALA A 386 -6.52 -3.67 -12.42
C ALA A 386 -7.85 -3.54 -13.17
N TYR A 387 -7.83 -3.30 -14.49
CA TYR A 387 -9.03 -3.34 -15.33
C TYR A 387 -9.73 -4.70 -15.22
N SER A 388 -8.96 -5.79 -15.23
CA SER A 388 -9.53 -7.13 -15.11
C SER A 388 -10.25 -7.35 -13.77
N VAL A 389 -9.83 -6.64 -12.72
CA VAL A 389 -10.41 -6.68 -11.37
C VAL A 389 -11.64 -5.76 -11.30
N ALA A 390 -11.51 -4.49 -11.69
CA ALA A 390 -12.55 -3.46 -11.58
C ALA A 390 -12.92 -2.81 -12.94
N PRO A 391 -13.52 -3.57 -13.87
CA PRO A 391 -13.74 -3.10 -15.25
C PRO A 391 -14.75 -1.95 -15.37
N LYS A 392 -15.65 -1.79 -14.39
CA LYS A 392 -16.63 -0.69 -14.37
C LYS A 392 -15.97 0.63 -13.98
N LEU A 393 -15.19 0.62 -12.89
CA LEU A 393 -14.48 1.80 -12.39
C LEU A 393 -13.39 2.24 -13.38
N LEU A 394 -12.67 1.28 -13.94
CA LEU A 394 -11.58 1.52 -14.90
C LEU A 394 -12.03 1.38 -16.36
N ALA A 395 -13.31 1.66 -16.67
CA ALA A 395 -13.84 1.54 -18.03
C ALA A 395 -12.97 2.19 -19.13
N PRO A 396 -12.35 3.37 -18.93
CA PRO A 396 -11.45 3.99 -19.92
C PRO A 396 -10.21 3.15 -20.27
N LEU A 397 -9.76 2.25 -19.39
CA LEU A 397 -8.57 1.41 -19.62
C LEU A 397 -8.86 0.19 -20.50
N ARG A 398 -10.09 -0.01 -20.97
CA ARG A 398 -10.48 -1.18 -21.77
C ARG A 398 -9.59 -1.39 -22.99
N ASP A 399 -9.45 -0.37 -23.83
CA ASP A 399 -8.74 -0.51 -25.11
C ASP A 399 -7.23 -0.64 -24.91
N HIS A 400 -6.70 0.09 -23.92
CA HIS A 400 -5.31 -0.07 -23.47
C HIS A 400 -5.07 -1.51 -23.01
N THR A 401 -5.93 -2.04 -22.13
CA THR A 401 -5.87 -3.42 -21.64
C THR A 401 -5.87 -4.41 -22.80
N ALA A 402 -6.79 -4.29 -23.75
CA ALA A 402 -6.86 -5.19 -24.91
C ALA A 402 -5.56 -5.18 -25.74
N ARG A 403 -4.93 -4.02 -25.92
CA ARG A 403 -3.61 -3.91 -26.60
C ARG A 403 -2.50 -4.55 -25.77
N THR A 404 -2.44 -4.28 -24.47
CA THR A 404 -1.43 -4.85 -23.57
C THR A 404 -1.50 -6.37 -23.56
N LEU A 405 -2.69 -6.96 -23.44
CA LEU A 405 -2.85 -8.42 -23.42
C LEU A 405 -2.48 -9.11 -24.74
N ARG A 406 -2.48 -8.39 -25.87
CA ARG A 406 -1.95 -8.89 -27.16
C ARG A 406 -0.44 -8.84 -27.21
N ARG A 407 0.18 -7.80 -26.64
CA ARG A 407 1.64 -7.60 -26.62
C ARG A 407 2.35 -8.46 -25.58
N GLU A 408 1.69 -8.76 -24.46
CA GLU A 408 2.27 -9.47 -23.31
C GLU A 408 1.54 -10.80 -23.01
N PRO A 409 1.54 -11.80 -23.94
CA PRO A 409 0.80 -13.04 -23.75
C PRO A 409 1.28 -13.86 -22.54
N ALA A 410 2.57 -13.80 -22.21
CA ALA A 410 3.14 -14.50 -21.06
C ALA A 410 2.66 -13.91 -19.72
N LEU A 411 2.56 -12.58 -19.61
CA LEU A 411 2.07 -11.91 -18.40
C LEU A 411 0.55 -11.98 -18.30
N ARG A 412 -0.16 -11.90 -19.43
CA ARG A 412 -1.60 -12.21 -19.51
C ARG A 412 -1.89 -13.56 -18.87
N ASP A 413 -1.22 -14.62 -19.33
CA ASP A 413 -1.48 -15.99 -18.89
C ASP A 413 -1.04 -16.22 -17.43
N ALA A 414 -0.12 -15.40 -16.91
CA ALA A 414 0.30 -15.44 -15.52
C ALA A 414 -0.72 -14.81 -14.55
N TYR A 415 -1.41 -13.73 -14.96
CA TYR A 415 -2.17 -12.89 -14.03
C TYR A 415 -3.68 -12.91 -14.23
N ILE A 416 -4.14 -13.12 -15.47
CA ILE A 416 -5.55 -13.01 -15.84
C ILE A 416 -6.00 -14.33 -16.44
N SER A 417 -7.00 -14.97 -15.81
CA SER A 417 -7.52 -16.24 -16.31
C SER A 417 -8.16 -16.10 -17.70
N ARG A 418 -8.03 -17.13 -18.54
CA ARG A 418 -8.68 -17.18 -19.86
C ARG A 418 -10.20 -16.93 -19.79
N LYS A 419 -10.85 -17.46 -18.75
CA LYS A 419 -12.27 -17.24 -18.46
C LYS A 419 -12.57 -15.75 -18.25
N ARG A 420 -11.72 -15.03 -17.52
CA ARG A 420 -11.89 -13.59 -17.27
C ARG A 420 -11.66 -12.77 -18.55
N VAL A 421 -10.63 -13.08 -19.32
CA VAL A 421 -10.38 -12.43 -20.63
C VAL A 421 -11.59 -12.56 -21.56
N LYS A 422 -12.18 -13.77 -21.64
CA LYS A 422 -13.40 -14.03 -22.42
C LYS A 422 -14.61 -13.28 -21.87
N LYS A 423 -14.85 -13.34 -20.56
CA LYS A 423 -15.97 -12.62 -19.90
C LYS A 423 -15.92 -11.11 -20.17
N LEU A 424 -14.73 -10.54 -20.26
CA LEU A 424 -14.52 -9.12 -20.52
C LEU A 424 -14.40 -8.79 -22.01
N HIS A 425 -14.54 -9.75 -22.93
CA HIS A 425 -14.45 -9.53 -24.38
C HIS A 425 -13.18 -8.77 -24.81
N LEU A 426 -12.03 -9.06 -24.18
CA LEU A 426 -10.80 -8.27 -24.36
C LEU A 426 -9.99 -8.63 -25.60
N LEU A 427 -10.14 -9.85 -26.11
CA LEU A 427 -9.39 -10.39 -27.25
C LEU A 427 -10.29 -10.88 -28.38
N ASP A 428 -11.59 -10.63 -28.30
CA ASP A 428 -12.50 -10.92 -29.40
C ASP A 428 -12.17 -9.97 -30.57
N ARG A 429 -12.16 -10.47 -31.82
CA ARG A 429 -11.94 -9.65 -33.00
C ARG A 429 -12.98 -8.52 -33.00
N ALA A 430 -12.53 -7.28 -32.95
CA ALA A 430 -13.40 -6.12 -32.87
C ALA A 430 -14.35 -6.02 -34.07
N THR A 431 -15.64 -5.88 -33.80
CA THR A 431 -16.38 -4.68 -34.23
C THR A 431 -17.38 -4.31 -33.12
N PRO A 432 -17.14 -3.28 -32.31
CA PRO A 432 -18.26 -2.55 -31.73
C PRO A 432 -18.93 -1.80 -32.89
N LYS A 433 -20.23 -2.01 -33.10
CA LYS A 433 -21.03 -1.10 -33.91
C LYS A 433 -20.96 0.26 -33.22
N VAL A 434 -20.30 1.22 -33.86
CA VAL A 434 -20.59 2.63 -33.61
C VAL A 434 -22.03 2.80 -34.03
N SER A 435 -22.95 2.80 -33.08
CA SER A 435 -24.28 3.37 -33.32
C SER A 435 -24.04 4.81 -33.72
N ALA A 436 -24.25 5.09 -35.01
CA ALA A 436 -24.20 6.43 -35.56
C ALA A 436 -25.18 7.31 -34.78
N LEU A 437 -24.65 8.12 -33.87
CA LEU A 437 -25.27 9.39 -33.53
C LEU A 437 -24.91 10.34 -34.66
N THR A 438 -25.74 10.32 -35.69
CA THR A 438 -25.85 11.39 -36.67
C THR A 438 -26.18 12.70 -35.97
N GLY A 439 -25.33 13.71 -36.13
CA GLY A 439 -25.72 15.12 -36.08
C GLY A 439 -25.13 15.96 -34.95
N ALA A 440 -24.19 16.85 -35.33
CA ALA A 440 -23.72 18.06 -34.63
C ALA A 440 -23.00 17.85 -33.27
N THR A 441 -21.78 18.31 -33.01
CA THR A 441 -21.10 19.54 -33.43
C THR A 441 -19.60 19.31 -33.20
N LEU A 442 -18.77 19.49 -34.23
CA LEU A 442 -17.33 19.25 -34.18
C LEU A 442 -16.60 20.58 -34.28
N THR A 443 -16.44 21.27 -33.15
CA THR A 443 -15.50 22.40 -33.05
C THR A 443 -14.94 22.46 -31.63
N ALA A 444 -13.63 22.22 -31.52
CA ALA A 444 -12.65 22.94 -30.70
C ALA A 444 -11.59 22.02 -30.09
N LEU A 445 -10.33 22.46 -30.26
CA LEU A 445 -9.12 22.15 -29.49
C LEU A 445 -8.21 21.02 -30.02
N MET A 446 -7.46 21.35 -31.09
CA MET A 446 -6.02 21.14 -31.07
C MET A 446 -5.29 22.49 -31.22
N PRO A 447 -4.12 22.69 -30.57
CA PRO A 447 -3.34 23.90 -30.70
C PRO A 447 -2.49 23.87 -31.98
N LEU A 448 -2.49 25.00 -32.69
CA LEU A 448 -1.59 25.27 -33.82
C LEU A 448 -0.15 25.40 -33.33
N ALA A 449 0.72 24.49 -33.77
CA ALA A 449 2.16 24.71 -33.80
C ALA A 449 2.59 25.10 -35.21
N THR A 450 3.21 26.27 -35.24
CA THR A 450 3.94 27.03 -36.27
C THR A 450 4.70 26.19 -37.31
N LEU A 451 4.67 26.62 -38.58
CA LEU A 451 5.82 26.62 -39.51
C LEU A 451 5.45 27.40 -40.78
N ALA A 452 6.11 28.52 -41.03
CA ALA A 452 6.27 29.06 -42.38
C ALA A 452 7.61 29.80 -42.48
N SER A 453 8.51 29.16 -43.21
CA SER A 453 9.82 29.63 -43.63
C SER A 453 9.71 30.67 -44.75
N GLY A 454 10.55 31.71 -44.66
CA GLY A 454 11.43 32.15 -45.75
C GLY A 454 10.82 32.80 -46.99
N SER A 455 11.09 34.10 -47.15
CA SER A 455 11.58 34.64 -48.44
C SER A 455 12.33 35.95 -48.21
N SER A 456 13.57 36.00 -48.70
CA SER A 456 14.35 37.22 -48.97
C SER A 456 14.22 37.51 -50.47
N PRO A 457 14.36 38.77 -50.94
CA PRO A 457 15.71 39.25 -51.31
C PRO A 457 15.99 40.76 -51.13
N SER A 458 17.28 41.08 -50.95
CA SER A 458 18.05 42.27 -51.42
C SER A 458 17.51 43.70 -51.22
N GLY A 459 18.26 44.72 -50.78
CA GLY A 459 19.70 44.88 -50.52
C GLY A 459 20.09 46.36 -50.28
N ARG A 460 21.41 46.58 -50.06
CA ARG A 460 22.22 47.83 -49.93
C ARG A 460 22.13 48.58 -48.59
N ARG A 461 23.21 48.59 -47.77
CA ARG A 461 24.44 49.45 -47.79
C ARG A 461 24.06 50.94 -47.58
N VAL A 462 24.60 51.73 -46.63
CA VAL A 462 25.99 52.02 -46.26
C VAL A 462 26.00 52.79 -44.90
N ARG A 463 27.06 52.54 -44.11
CA ARG A 463 27.63 53.28 -42.95
C ARG A 463 26.90 53.24 -41.61
#